data_AF-A0A257M4J4-F1
#
_entry.id   AF-A0A257M4J4-F1
#
_cell.length_a   1.000
_cell.length_b   1.000
_cell.length_c   1.000
_cell.angle_alpha   90.00
_cell.angle_beta   90.00
_cell.angle_gamma   90.00
#
_symmetry.space_group_name_H-M   'P 1'
#
loop_
_entity.id
_entity.type
_entity.pdbx_description
1 polymer ?
#
loop_
_entity_poly.entity_id
_entity_poly.type
_entity_poly.pdbx_seq_one_letter_code
_entity_poly.pdbx_strand_id
1 'polypeptide(L)' 'MHALARLFLAAALTAPLIAEPDFVHEVAPILKKHCAECHTDMKKKGGLSMNTEDSFWQGSENCVNIYKAQVLLSRFVCV' A
#
# COMPACT_ATOMS: atom_id res chain seq x y z
N MET A 1 31.89 -30.83 -14.55
CA MET A 1 31.39 -29.60 -15.23
C MET A 1 29.86 -29.55 -15.35
N HIS A 2 29.15 -30.66 -15.63
CA HIS A 2 27.67 -30.68 -15.71
C HIS A 2 26.92 -30.67 -14.36
N ALA A 3 27.57 -31.07 -13.26
CA ALA A 3 26.93 -31.13 -11.95
C ALA A 3 26.64 -29.75 -11.34
N LEU A 4 27.50 -28.76 -11.61
CA LEU A 4 27.33 -27.39 -11.13
C LEU A 4 26.23 -26.62 -11.89
N ALA A 5 26.07 -26.92 -13.18
CA ALA A 5 25.01 -26.33 -14.02
C ALA A 5 23.59 -26.78 -13.61
N ARG A 6 23.46 -27.98 -13.04
CA ARG A 6 22.19 -28.51 -12.52
C ARG A 6 21.80 -27.91 -11.17
N LEU A 7 22.79 -27.54 -10.35
CA LEU A 7 22.56 -26.93 -9.04
C LEU A 7 22.04 -25.48 -9.16
N PHE A 8 22.52 -24.74 -10.17
CA PHE A 8 22.04 -23.38 -10.46
C PHE A 8 20.60 -23.30 -10.96
N LEU A 9 20.10 -24.35 -11.64
CA LEU A 9 18.73 -24.36 -12.18
C LEU A 9 17.65 -24.62 -11.12
N ALA A 10 18.00 -25.23 -9.98
CA ALA A 10 17.06 -25.54 -8.90
C ALA A 10 16.70 -24.33 -8.02
N ALA A 11 17.55 -23.30 -7.96
CA ALA A 11 17.36 -22.14 -7.07
C ALA A 11 16.31 -21.12 -7.57
N ALA A 12 15.96 -21.15 -8.86
CA ALA A 12 14.99 -20.21 -9.45
C ALA A 12 13.52 -20.58 -9.14
N LEU A 13 13.25 -21.77 -8.62
CA LEU A 13 11.90 -22.31 -8.45
C LEU A 13 11.24 -21.98 -7.10
N THR A 14 11.96 -21.35 -6.18
CA THR A 14 11.48 -21.04 -4.81
C THR A 14 11.22 -19.56 -4.58
N ALA A 15 10.89 -18.80 -5.62
CA ALA A 15 10.44 -17.41 -5.42
C ALA A 15 9.18 -17.42 -4.56
N PRO A 16 9.15 -16.70 -3.41
CA PRO A 16 7.93 -16.60 -2.62
C PRO A 16 6.88 -15.83 -3.42
N LEU A 17 5.69 -16.42 -3.56
CA LEU A 17 4.53 -15.72 -4.09
C LEU A 17 4.06 -14.77 -2.99
N ILE A 18 4.43 -13.50 -3.06
CA ILE A 18 3.88 -12.47 -2.17
C ILE A 18 2.46 -12.19 -2.68
N ALA A 19 1.45 -12.66 -1.94
CA ALA A 19 0.06 -12.31 -2.22
C ALA A 19 -0.17 -10.83 -1.87
N GLU A 20 -0.91 -10.12 -2.72
CA GLU A 20 -1.35 -8.77 -2.41
C GLU A 20 -2.36 -8.82 -1.26
N PRO A 21 -2.30 -7.89 -0.29
CA PRO A 21 -3.22 -7.87 0.83
C PRO A 21 -4.65 -7.56 0.36
N ASP A 22 -5.64 -8.21 0.97
CA ASP A 22 -7.05 -7.89 0.72
C ASP A 22 -7.40 -6.56 1.39
N PHE A 23 -7.61 -5.52 0.57
CA PHE A 23 -7.89 -4.19 1.10
C PHE A 23 -9.12 -4.15 2.02
N VAL A 24 -10.18 -4.90 1.71
CA VAL A 24 -11.45 -4.83 2.47
C VAL A 24 -11.31 -5.47 3.83
N HIS A 25 -10.66 -6.63 3.89
CA HIS A 25 -10.60 -7.44 5.09
C HIS A 25 -9.35 -7.18 5.95
N GLU A 26 -8.24 -6.75 5.34
CA GLU A 26 -6.96 -6.59 6.03
C GLU A 26 -6.58 -5.12 6.24
N VAL A 27 -6.75 -4.26 5.22
CA VAL A 27 -6.26 -2.87 5.26
C VAL A 27 -7.30 -1.89 5.81
N ALA A 28 -8.53 -1.92 5.29
CA ALA A 28 -9.59 -0.99 5.64
C ALA A 28 -9.94 -0.97 7.14
N PRO A 29 -9.95 -2.10 7.89
CA PRO A 29 -10.21 -2.07 9.33
C PRO A 29 -9.15 -1.29 10.12
N ILE A 30 -7.88 -1.38 9.70
CA ILE A 30 -6.77 -0.65 10.33
C ILE A 30 -6.94 0.85 10.13
N LEU A 31 -7.23 1.27 8.89
CA LEU A 31 -7.46 2.67 8.56
C LEU A 31 -8.69 3.23 9.28
N LYS A 32 -9.77 2.46 9.39
CA LYS A 32 -10.96 2.84 10.17
C LYS A 32 -10.64 3.04 11.65
N LYS A 33 -9.81 2.16 12.23
CA LYS A 33 -9.46 2.21 13.65
C LYS A 33 -8.56 3.39 14.00
N HIS A 34 -7.64 3.77 13.11
CA HIS A 34 -6.57 4.71 13.45
C HIS A 34 -6.65 6.06 12.74
N CYS A 35 -7.37 6.16 11.61
CA CYS A 35 -7.33 7.34 10.76
C CYS A 35 -8.72 7.98 10.57
N ALA A 36 -9.80 7.18 10.58
CA ALA A 36 -11.14 7.68 10.24
C ALA A 36 -11.63 8.80 11.16
N GLU A 37 -11.28 8.79 12.45
CA GLU A 37 -11.71 9.81 13.41
C GLU A 37 -11.43 11.26 12.94
N CYS A 38 -10.36 11.47 12.17
CA CYS A 38 -9.91 12.78 11.69
C CYS A 38 -10.05 12.99 10.18
N HIS A 39 -10.27 11.93 9.41
CA HIS A 39 -10.19 11.96 7.94
C HIS A 39 -11.47 11.47 7.24
N THR A 40 -12.56 11.22 7.97
CA THR A 40 -13.89 10.93 7.40
C THR A 40 -14.91 12.00 7.76
N ASP A 41 -16.09 11.90 7.14
CA ASP A 41 -17.18 12.87 7.20
C ASP A 41 -16.70 14.26 6.77
N MET A 42 -17.07 15.30 7.53
CA MET A 42 -16.66 16.68 7.28
C MET A 42 -15.24 16.96 7.79
N LYS A 43 -14.58 16.01 8.45
CA LYS A 43 -13.23 16.18 9.00
C LYS A 43 -12.20 15.74 7.97
N LYS A 44 -11.33 16.68 7.59
CA LYS A 44 -10.21 16.47 6.65
C LYS A 44 -8.94 17.11 7.19
N LYS A 45 -8.53 16.69 8.39
CA LYS A 45 -7.32 17.23 9.04
C LYS A 45 -6.13 17.05 8.10
N GLY A 46 -5.25 18.04 7.98
CA GLY A 46 -4.09 17.94 7.08
C GLY A 46 -4.45 17.82 5.60
N GLY A 47 -5.69 18.15 5.20
CA GLY A 47 -6.16 18.07 3.82
C GLY A 47 -6.46 16.66 3.29
N LEU A 48 -6.23 15.59 4.06
CA LEU A 48 -6.53 14.22 3.66
C LEU A 48 -7.99 13.85 3.93
N SER A 49 -8.66 13.26 2.94
CA SER A 49 -10.03 12.73 3.03
C SER A 49 -10.10 11.26 2.62
N MET A 50 -10.72 10.42 3.45
CA MET A 50 -10.96 8.99 3.21
C MET A 50 -12.42 8.68 2.86
N ASN A 51 -13.23 9.71 2.58
CA ASN A 51 -14.66 9.55 2.32
C ASN A 51 -14.98 8.85 1.00
N THR A 52 -14.13 9.07 0.00
CA THR A 52 -14.25 8.41 -1.30
C THR A 52 -12.89 7.89 -1.73
N GLU A 53 -12.89 6.89 -2.61
CA GLU A 53 -11.68 6.40 -3.25
C GLU A 53 -10.91 7.55 -3.91
N ASP A 54 -11.60 8.40 -4.69
CA ASP A 54 -10.99 9.55 -5.36
C ASP A 54 -10.37 10.56 -4.38
N SER A 55 -11.05 10.87 -3.27
CA SER A 55 -10.52 11.81 -2.28
C SER A 55 -9.31 11.24 -1.55
N PHE A 56 -9.30 9.93 -1.34
CA PHE A 56 -8.16 9.23 -0.76
C PHE A 56 -6.96 9.31 -1.70
N TRP A 57 -7.17 9.08 -3.01
CA TRP A 57 -6.10 9.12 -4.01
C TRP A 57 -5.54 10.52 -4.30
N GLN A 58 -6.31 11.58 -4.01
CA GLN A 58 -5.81 12.96 -4.10
C GLN A 58 -4.67 13.26 -3.10
N GLY A 59 -4.63 12.54 -1.97
CA GLY A 59 -3.60 12.71 -0.94
C GLY A 59 -3.93 13.83 0.07
N SER A 60 -2.89 14.35 0.73
CA SER A 60 -3.01 15.37 1.79
C SER A 60 -2.45 16.71 1.31
N GLU A 61 -2.66 17.79 2.06
CA GLU A 61 -2.14 19.12 1.69
C GLU A 61 -0.60 19.17 1.62
N ASN A 62 0.07 18.29 2.36
CA ASN A 62 1.53 18.16 2.39
C ASN A 62 2.07 17.12 1.41
N CYS A 63 1.19 16.32 0.79
CA CYS A 63 1.54 15.23 -0.09
C CYS A 63 0.50 15.08 -1.20
N VAL A 64 0.77 15.73 -2.34
CA VAL A 64 -0.06 15.68 -3.54
C VAL A 64 0.22 14.39 -4.32
N ASN A 65 -0.86 13.67 -4.66
CA ASN A 65 -0.93 12.48 -5.51
C ASN A 65 -0.28 11.19 -4.99
N ILE A 66 -1.11 10.24 -4.58
CA ILE A 66 -0.75 8.81 -4.55
C ILE A 66 -1.05 8.20 -5.93
N TYR A 67 -0.18 8.46 -6.91
CA TYR A 67 -0.24 7.71 -8.17
C TYR A 67 0.08 6.23 -7.90
N LYS A 68 -0.82 5.34 -8.32
CA LYS A 68 -0.88 3.88 -8.10
C LYS A 68 0.44 3.08 -8.21
N ALA A 69 1.50 3.61 -8.83
CA ALA A 69 2.78 2.91 -8.96
C ALA A 69 3.71 3.02 -7.73
N GLN A 70 3.46 3.94 -6.79
CA GLN A 70 4.37 4.24 -5.68
C GLN A 70 3.97 3.58 -4.34
N VAL A 71 3.21 2.48 -4.37
CA VAL A 71 3.02 1.66 -3.15
C VAL A 71 4.29 0.84 -2.84
N LEU A 72 5.11 0.55 -3.86
CA LEU A 72 6.34 -0.26 -3.71
C LEU A 72 7.58 0.51 -3.20
N LEU A 73 7.53 1.84 -3.14
CA LEU A 73 8.65 2.67 -2.64
C LEU A 73 8.29 3.49 -1.39
N SER A 74 7.25 3.07 -0.67
CA SER A 74 6.96 3.48 0.72
C SER A 74 6.96 5.00 0.96
N ARG A 75 5.88 5.66 0.55
CA ARG A 75 5.43 6.95 1.13
C ARG A 75 4.02 6.89 1.71
N PHE A 76 3.60 5.71 2.19
CA PHE A 76 2.56 5.67 3.23
C PHE A 76 3.03 6.38 4.52
N VAL A 77 4.32 6.74 4.62
CA VAL A 77 4.85 7.76 5.54
C VAL A 77 4.71 9.14 4.89
N CYS A 78 3.51 9.70 4.99
CA CYS A 78 3.29 11.15 4.93
C CYS A 78 2.06 11.50 5.77
N VAL A 79 2.08 11.00 7.01
CA VAL A 79 1.33 11.52 8.16
C VAL A 79 2.35 12.13 9.11
#